data_AF-A0A7G5BU15-F1
#
_entry.id   AF-A0A7G5BU15-F1
#
_cell.length_a   1.000
_cell.length_b   1.000
_cell.length_c   1.000
_cell.angle_alpha   90.00
_cell.angle_beta   90.00
_cell.angle_gamma   90.00
#
_symmetry.space_group_name_H-M   'P 1'
#
loop_
_entity.id
_entity.type
_entity.pdbx_description
1 polymer ?
#
loop_
_entity_poly.entity_id
_entity_poly.type
_entity_poly.pdbx_seq_one_letter_code
_entity_poly.pdbx_strand_id
1 'polypeptide(L)' 'MNNEQEQLPIASAEDVEFSEELADRDDKEAQERAEAADRRASEYEGE' A
#
# COMPACT_ATOMS: atom_id res chain seq x y z
N MET A 1 -34.11 -18.44 -9.17
CA MET A 1 -32.94 -17.54 -9.25
C MET A 1 -32.57 -17.26 -7.82
N ASN A 2 -31.45 -17.80 -7.36
CA ASN A 2 -31.12 -17.83 -5.94
C ASN A 2 -30.63 -16.45 -5.49
N ASN A 3 -31.26 -15.90 -4.45
CA ASN A 3 -30.91 -14.65 -3.77
C ASN A 3 -29.67 -14.80 -2.86
N GLU A 4 -28.65 -15.54 -3.31
CA GLU A 4 -27.43 -15.80 -2.52
C GLU A 4 -26.38 -14.68 -2.66
N GLN A 5 -26.64 -13.67 -3.51
CA GLN A 5 -25.73 -12.54 -3.74
C GLN A 5 -25.96 -11.35 -2.79
N GLU A 6 -27.11 -11.29 -2.11
CA GLU A 6 -27.50 -10.13 -1.27
C GLU A 6 -26.82 -10.11 0.11
N GLN A 7 -26.00 -11.12 0.44
CA GLN A 7 -25.35 -11.30 1.75
C GLN A 7 -23.83 -11.49 1.65
N LEU A 8 -23.19 -11.01 0.59
CA LEU A 8 -21.73 -10.94 0.57
C LEU A 8 -21.29 -9.90 1.62
N PRO A 9 -20.32 -10.22 2.50
CA PRO A 9 -19.85 -9.27 3.49
C PRO A 9 -19.30 -8.04 2.77
N ILE A 10 -19.90 -6.88 3.05
CA ILE A 10 -19.38 -5.60 2.58
C ILE A 10 -18.06 -5.39 3.29
N ALA A 11 -16.96 -5.42 2.53
CA ALA A 11 -15.66 -5.07 3.06
C ALA A 11 -15.69 -3.58 3.48
N SER A 12 -15.51 -3.33 4.78
CA SER A 12 -15.25 -1.98 5.28
C SER A 12 -13.80 -1.65 4.96
N ALA A 13 -13.58 -0.65 4.10
CA ALA A 13 -12.24 -0.09 3.92
C ALA A 13 -11.99 0.87 5.08
N GLU A 14 -11.24 0.41 6.08
CA GLU A 14 -10.75 1.26 7.16
C GLU A 14 -9.39 1.83 6.77
N ASP A 15 -9.20 3.13 6.99
CA ASP A 15 -7.91 3.78 6.76
C ASP A 15 -6.94 3.32 7.86
N VAL A 16 -5.96 2.51 7.46
CA VAL A 16 -4.93 1.96 8.35
C VAL A 16 -3.60 2.68 8.11
N GLU A 17 -3.03 3.23 9.18
CA GLU A 17 -1.72 3.88 9.14
C GLU A 17 -0.57 2.87 9.18
N PHE A 18 0.57 3.26 8.59
CA PHE A 18 1.79 2.46 8.64
C PHE A 18 2.37 2.41 10.05
N SER A 19 2.84 1.23 10.47
CA SER A 19 3.53 1.02 11.75
C SER A 19 4.92 0.44 11.54
N GLU A 20 5.95 1.25 11.83
CA GLU A 20 7.35 0.87 11.65
C GLU A 20 7.81 -0.26 12.59
N GLU A 21 7.19 -0.37 13.77
CA GLU A 21 7.50 -1.43 14.75
C GLU A 21 6.99 -2.80 14.27
N LEU A 22 5.90 -2.82 13.50
CA LEU A 22 5.34 -4.04 12.92
C LEU A 22 5.95 -4.40 11.57
N ALA A 23 6.65 -3.45 10.94
CA ALA A 23 7.30 -3.66 9.65
C ALA A 23 8.45 -4.67 9.79
N ASP A 24 8.41 -5.70 8.96
CA ASP A 24 9.49 -6.66 8.88
C ASP A 24 10.65 -6.13 8.03
N ARG A 25 11.67 -6.96 7.82
CA ARG A 25 12.84 -6.56 7.05
C ARG A 25 12.50 -6.30 5.58
N ASP A 26 11.60 -7.08 5.02
CA ASP A 26 11.29 -7.04 3.61
C ASP A 26 10.40 -5.81 3.33
N ASP A 27 9.51 -5.45 4.26
CA ASP A 27 8.77 -4.18 4.26
C ASP A 27 9.71 -2.97 4.19
N LYS A 28 10.74 -2.97 5.04
CA LYS A 28 11.73 -1.88 5.10
C LYS A 28 12.55 -1.78 3.82
N GLU A 29 12.99 -2.92 3.29
CA GLU A 29 13.73 -2.94 2.02
C GLU A 29 12.86 -2.45 0.84
N ALA A 30 11.58 -2.80 0.84
CA ALA A 30 10.63 -2.29 -0.14
C ALA A 30 10.46 -0.75 -0.04
N GLN A 31 10.34 -0.23 1.18
CA GLN A 31 10.25 1.21 1.42
C GLN A 31 11.50 1.95 0.92
N GLU A 32 12.70 1.48 1.26
CA GLU A 32 13.96 2.08 0.79
C GLU A 32 14.06 2.10 -0.75
N ARG A 33 13.62 1.02 -1.41
CA ARG A 33 13.58 0.94 -2.87
C ARG A 33 12.59 1.93 -3.48
N ALA A 34 11.41 2.09 -2.87
CA ALA A 34 10.40 3.04 -3.31
C ALA A 34 10.95 4.48 -3.21
N GLU A 35 11.49 4.86 -2.06
CA GLU A 35 12.08 6.19 -1.84
C GLU A 35 13.24 6.49 -2.80
N ALA A 36 14.06 5.49 -3.14
CA ALA A 36 15.12 5.63 -4.13
C ALA A 36 14.58 5.77 -5.57
N ALA A 37 13.43 5.18 -5.89
CA ALA A 37 12.77 5.37 -7.17
C ALA A 37 12.17 6.79 -7.27
N ASP A 38 11.49 7.25 -6.23
CA ASP A 38 10.88 8.58 -6.18
C ASP A 38 11.92 9.70 -6.28
N ARG A 39 13.08 9.54 -5.61
CA ARG A 39 14.20 10.47 -5.78
C ARG A 39 14.68 10.55 -7.23
N ARG A 40 14.85 9.40 -7.88
CA ARG A 40 15.23 9.38 -9.31
C ARG A 40 14.17 9.99 -10.20
N ALA A 41 12.89 9.72 -9.93
CA ALA A 41 11.78 10.27 -10.70
C ALA A 41 11.70 11.79 -10.55
N SER A 42 11.80 12.31 -9.33
CA SER A 42 11.79 13.75 -9.07
C SER A 42 13.01 14.48 -9.63
N GLU A 43 14.18 13.84 -9.68
CA GLU A 43 15.35 14.36 -10.40
C GLU A 43 15.11 14.42 -11.92
N TYR A 44 14.34 13.47 -12.49
CA TYR A 44 14.01 13.43 -13.92
C TYR A 44 12.86 14.36 -14.31
N GLU A 45 11.89 14.60 -13.44
CA GLU A 45 10.75 15.51 -13.68
C GLU A 45 11.09 17.00 -13.50
N GLY A 46 12.35 17.30 -13.15
CA GLY A 46 12.88 18.65 -12.94
C GLY A 46 13.60 19.30 -14.13
N GLU A 47 13.63 18.69 -15.32
CA GLU A 47 14.10 19.28 -16.59
C GLU A 47 12.95 19.65 -17.55
#